data_AF-A0A935ALG2-F1
#
_entry.id   AF-A0A935ALG2-F1
#
_cell.length_a   1.000
_cell.length_b   1.000
_cell.length_c   1.000
_cell.angle_alpha   90.00
_cell.angle_beta   90.00
_cell.angle_gamma   90.00
#
_symmetry.space_group_name_H-M   'P 1'
#
loop_
_entity.id
_entity.type
_entity.pdbx_description
1 polymer ?
#
loop_
_entity_poly.entity_id
_entity_poly.type
_entity_poly.pdbx_seq_one_letter_code
_entity_poly.pdbx_strand_id
1 'polypeptide(L)'
;MYIFGGKGNRNTDAFAFSRSEPSEDEPRTVPVLYPNGFTPRITSNIADNAITAGIRHELDNGWQADFTNTYGYNDFKYLIKNTNNASLGSASPTEFDAGGHSLGMNVTGLNFSKYYKKIASGLNLAFGTEYRTENFIINAGEVGSYATYDINGIPISNPAIQTPYVISSVSNQAVDHKVFLI
;
A
#
# COMPACT_ATOMS: atom_id res chain seq x y z
N MET A 1 -11.15 27.90 -19.99
CA MET A 1 -10.79 27.28 -18.71
C MET A 1 -11.61 26.02 -18.54
N TYR A 2 -11.03 24.97 -17.97
CA TYR A 2 -11.71 23.72 -17.66
C TYR A 2 -11.23 23.16 -16.32
N ILE A 3 -12.09 22.37 -15.69
CA ILE A 3 -11.82 21.69 -14.43
C ILE A 3 -12.56 20.35 -14.42
N PHE A 4 -11.89 19.30 -13.97
CA PHE A 4 -12.49 17.98 -13.77
C PHE A 4 -11.70 17.23 -12.71
N GLY A 5 -12.30 16.18 -12.18
CA GLY A 5 -11.66 15.37 -11.14
C GLY A 5 -12.44 14.09 -10.89
N GLY A 6 -11.89 13.26 -10.03
CA GLY A 6 -12.47 11.99 -9.66
C GLY A 6 -12.08 11.60 -8.24
N LYS A 7 -12.94 10.77 -7.65
CA LYS A 7 -12.69 10.09 -6.38
C LYS A 7 -13.10 8.63 -6.53
N GLY A 8 -12.24 7.73 -6.07
CA GLY A 8 -12.48 6.30 -6.01
C GLY A 8 -12.21 5.77 -4.61
N ASN A 9 -13.04 4.80 -4.20
CA ASN A 9 -12.77 3.96 -3.05
C ASN A 9 -12.84 2.51 -3.52
N ARG A 10 -11.84 1.71 -3.18
CA ARG A 10 -11.77 0.30 -3.55
C ARG A 10 -11.36 -0.54 -2.35
N ASN A 11 -12.07 -1.64 -2.17
CA ASN A 11 -11.69 -2.66 -1.20
C ASN A 11 -11.23 -3.89 -1.96
N THR A 12 -10.12 -4.49 -1.53
CA THR A 12 -9.61 -5.74 -2.11
C THR A 12 -9.66 -6.85 -1.08
N ASP A 13 -9.78 -8.09 -1.54
CA ASP A 13 -9.68 -9.28 -0.69
C ASP A 13 -9.00 -10.39 -1.48
N ALA A 14 -7.86 -10.85 -0.98
CA ALA A 14 -7.05 -11.88 -1.61
C ALA A 14 -6.55 -12.88 -0.55
N PHE A 15 -6.55 -14.16 -0.90
CA PHE A 15 -5.95 -15.19 -0.06
C PHE A 15 -4.43 -15.13 -0.13
N ALA A 16 -3.77 -15.27 1.02
CA ALA A 16 -2.34 -15.51 1.13
C ALA A 16 -2.05 -17.03 1.17
N PHE A 17 -0.76 -17.39 1.30
CA PHE A 17 -0.38 -18.77 1.54
C PHE A 17 -0.98 -19.31 2.84
N SER A 18 -1.65 -20.45 2.75
CA SER A 18 -2.17 -21.16 3.92
C SER A 18 -1.06 -21.55 4.89
N ARG A 19 -1.41 -21.54 6.17
CA ARG A 19 -0.65 -22.17 7.26
C ARG A 19 -1.30 -23.49 7.59
N SER A 20 -0.50 -24.54 7.67
CA SER A 20 -0.95 -25.88 8.02
C SER A 20 -1.40 -25.94 9.49
N GLU A 21 -1.99 -27.08 9.86
CA GLU A 21 -2.25 -27.39 11.27
C GLU A 21 -1.00 -27.23 12.13
N PRO A 22 -1.14 -26.78 13.39
CA PRO A 22 0.01 -26.56 14.26
C PRO A 22 0.79 -27.86 14.47
N SER A 23 2.08 -27.80 14.23
CA SER A 23 3.01 -28.92 14.45
C SER A 23 4.39 -28.37 14.80
N GLU A 24 5.30 -29.26 15.18
CA GLU A 24 6.71 -28.92 15.41
C GLU A 24 7.35 -28.16 14.23
N ASP A 25 6.95 -28.52 13.01
CA ASP A 25 7.44 -27.91 11.77
C ASP A 25 6.62 -26.68 11.33
N GLU A 26 5.51 -26.36 12.02
CA GLU A 26 4.65 -25.21 11.75
C GLU A 26 4.35 -24.39 13.04
N PRO A 27 5.36 -23.68 13.58
CA PRO A 27 5.23 -22.91 14.81
C PRO A 27 4.51 -21.55 14.62
N ARG A 28 4.02 -21.24 13.42
CA ARG A 28 3.37 -19.94 13.13
C ARG A 28 1.86 -19.98 13.38
N THR A 29 1.28 -21.17 13.48
CA THR A 29 -0.15 -21.37 13.75
C THR A 29 -0.39 -21.47 15.25
N VAL A 30 -1.16 -20.53 15.80
CA VAL A 30 -1.56 -20.59 17.22
C VAL A 30 -2.66 -21.66 17.39
N PRO A 31 -2.42 -22.77 18.12
CA PRO A 31 -3.35 -23.91 18.14
C PRO A 31 -4.74 -23.60 18.67
N VAL A 32 -4.85 -22.71 19.66
CA VAL A 32 -6.14 -22.34 20.24
C VAL A 32 -6.99 -21.47 19.31
N LEU A 33 -6.35 -20.72 18.40
CA LEU A 33 -7.04 -19.89 17.41
C LEU A 33 -7.35 -20.69 16.14
N TYR A 34 -6.40 -21.54 15.73
CA TYR A 34 -6.43 -22.24 14.44
C TYR A 34 -5.97 -23.70 14.59
N PRO A 35 -6.78 -24.57 15.20
CA PRO A 35 -6.41 -25.96 15.47
C PRO A 35 -6.16 -26.78 14.19
N ASN A 36 -6.77 -26.39 13.07
CA ASN A 36 -6.65 -27.09 11.78
C ASN A 36 -5.86 -26.26 10.74
N GLY A 37 -5.11 -25.26 11.18
CA GLY A 37 -4.49 -24.28 10.28
C GLY A 37 -5.47 -23.21 9.79
N PHE A 38 -4.98 -22.31 8.95
CA PHE A 38 -5.75 -21.17 8.44
C PHE A 38 -5.18 -20.61 7.14
N THR A 39 -6.01 -19.90 6.38
CA THR A 39 -5.57 -19.15 5.20
C THR A 39 -5.74 -17.65 5.47
N PRO A 40 -4.64 -16.91 5.67
CA PRO A 40 -4.71 -15.46 5.85
C PRO A 40 -5.30 -14.79 4.62
N ARG A 41 -5.93 -13.64 4.85
CA ARG A 41 -6.48 -12.77 3.81
C ARG A 41 -5.78 -11.42 3.85
N ILE A 42 -5.21 -11.04 2.72
CA ILE A 42 -4.64 -9.70 2.51
C ILE A 42 -5.77 -8.85 1.93
N THR A 43 -6.31 -7.96 2.76
CA THR A 43 -7.32 -7.00 2.34
C THR A 43 -6.73 -5.61 2.27
N SER A 44 -7.29 -4.77 1.41
CA SER A 44 -6.82 -3.38 1.29
C SER A 44 -7.99 -2.43 1.22
N ASN A 45 -7.84 -1.26 1.83
CA ASN A 45 -8.73 -0.13 1.66
C ASN A 45 -7.96 0.96 0.91
N ILE A 46 -8.41 1.28 -0.30
CA ILE A 46 -7.74 2.20 -1.20
C ILE A 46 -8.65 3.40 -1.42
N ALA A 47 -8.14 4.59 -1.12
CA ALA A 47 -8.79 5.85 -1.45
C ALA A 47 -7.93 6.59 -2.49
N ASP A 48 -8.54 6.98 -3.59
CA ASP A 48 -7.87 7.74 -4.66
C ASP A 48 -8.68 8.98 -5.01
N ASN A 49 -7.99 10.11 -5.16
CA ASN A 49 -8.61 11.37 -5.53
C ASN A 49 -7.67 12.11 -6.47
N ALA A 50 -8.24 12.74 -7.51
CA ALA A 50 -7.49 13.60 -8.40
C ALA A 50 -8.35 14.78 -8.85
N ILE A 51 -7.70 15.91 -9.05
CA ILE A 51 -8.30 17.12 -9.61
C ILE A 51 -7.35 17.71 -10.63
N THR A 52 -7.90 18.13 -11.76
CA THR A 52 -7.19 18.78 -12.84
C THR A 52 -7.88 20.10 -13.16
N ALA A 53 -7.10 21.16 -13.26
CA ALA A 53 -7.54 22.45 -13.79
C ALA A 53 -6.63 22.85 -14.95
N GLY A 54 -7.21 23.53 -15.94
CA GLY A 54 -6.44 23.98 -17.09
C GLY A 54 -7.05 25.16 -17.83
N ILE A 55 -6.19 25.83 -18.58
CA ILE A 55 -6.53 26.96 -19.44
C ILE A 55 -5.99 26.66 -20.83
N ARG A 56 -6.90 26.59 -21.79
CA ARG A 56 -6.59 26.53 -23.21
C ARG A 56 -6.85 27.89 -23.85
N HIS A 57 -5.92 28.31 -24.70
CA HIS A 57 -6.00 29.58 -25.41
C HIS A 57 -5.41 29.46 -26.83
N GLU A 58 -6.08 30.07 -27.80
CA GLU A 58 -5.55 30.22 -29.15
C GLU A 58 -4.81 31.55 -29.25
N LEU A 59 -3.51 31.47 -29.51
CA LEU A 59 -2.66 32.65 -29.74
C LEU A 59 -2.99 33.27 -31.11
N ASP A 60 -2.76 34.57 -31.27
CA ASP A 60 -3.05 35.31 -32.52
C ASP A 60 -2.38 34.71 -33.78
N ASN A 61 -1.28 33.99 -33.59
CA ASN A 61 -0.57 33.30 -34.67
C ASN A 61 -1.12 31.90 -34.96
N GLY A 62 -2.25 31.50 -34.38
CA GLY A 62 -2.95 30.22 -34.61
C GLY A 62 -2.38 29.01 -33.86
N TRP A 63 -1.52 29.22 -32.87
CA TRP A 63 -1.07 28.16 -31.97
C TRP A 63 -2.06 27.98 -30.82
N GLN A 64 -2.40 26.74 -30.50
CA GLN A 64 -3.17 26.39 -29.31
C GLN A 64 -2.20 26.12 -28.16
N ALA A 65 -2.27 26.93 -27.11
CA ALA A 65 -1.56 26.73 -25.85
C ALA A 65 -2.52 26.11 -24.80
N ASP A 66 -2.04 25.11 -24.06
CA ASP A 66 -2.78 24.45 -22.98
C ASP A 66 -1.88 24.35 -21.75
N PHE A 67 -2.21 25.13 -20.71
CA PHE A 67 -1.60 25.01 -19.40
C PHE A 67 -2.49 24.16 -18.50
N THR A 68 -1.90 23.14 -17.87
CA THR A 68 -2.61 22.20 -17.01
C THR A 68 -1.90 22.02 -15.68
N ASN A 69 -2.68 21.82 -14.63
CA ASN A 69 -2.17 21.35 -13.36
C ASN A 69 -3.10 20.26 -12.82
N THR A 70 -2.51 19.13 -12.45
CA THR A 70 -3.20 17.98 -11.86
C THR A 70 -2.59 17.68 -10.51
N TYR A 71 -3.42 17.66 -9.47
CA TYR A 71 -3.04 17.14 -8.16
C TYR A 71 -3.79 15.84 -7.89
N GLY A 72 -3.05 14.80 -7.53
CA GLY A 72 -3.57 13.48 -7.18
C GLY A 72 -3.06 13.02 -5.83
N TYR A 73 -3.90 12.31 -5.09
CA TYR A 73 -3.55 11.66 -3.84
C TYR A 73 -4.15 10.26 -3.79
N ASN A 74 -3.31 9.27 -3.49
CA ASN A 74 -3.70 7.89 -3.25
C ASN A 74 -3.25 7.46 -1.85
N ASP A 75 -4.16 6.87 -1.09
CA ASP A 75 -3.91 6.24 0.21
C ASP A 75 -4.26 4.76 0.12
N PHE A 76 -3.33 3.90 0.51
CA PHE A 76 -3.41 2.46 0.42
C PHE A 76 -3.15 1.87 1.80
N LYS A 77 -4.19 1.31 2.43
CA LYS A 77 -4.09 0.66 3.74
C LYS A 77 -4.24 -0.84 3.63
N TYR A 78 -3.38 -1.60 4.30
CA TYR A 78 -3.41 -3.05 4.36
C TYR A 78 -4.03 -3.52 5.67
N LEU A 79 -5.03 -4.39 5.56
CA LEU A 79 -5.65 -5.08 6.67
C LEU A 79 -5.50 -6.57 6.44
N ILE A 80 -4.83 -7.25 7.37
CA ILE A 80 -4.63 -8.70 7.29
C ILE A 80 -5.68 -9.36 8.16
N LYS A 81 -6.47 -10.24 7.58
CA LYS A 81 -7.57 -10.94 8.25
C LYS A 81 -7.32 -12.42 8.34
N ASN A 82 -8.01 -13.08 9.26
CA ASN A 82 -7.85 -14.50 9.51
C ASN A 82 -6.38 -14.88 9.70
N THR A 83 -5.71 -14.20 10.62
CA THR A 83 -4.27 -14.30 10.84
C THR A 83 -3.97 -14.35 12.33
N ASN A 84 -2.72 -14.59 12.72
CA ASN A 84 -2.27 -14.41 14.10
C ASN A 84 -0.83 -13.93 14.13
N ASN A 85 -0.44 -13.28 15.23
CA ASN A 85 0.94 -13.13 15.64
C ASN A 85 1.29 -14.29 16.57
N ALA A 86 2.14 -15.21 16.11
CA ALA A 86 2.52 -16.41 16.86
C ALA A 86 3.18 -16.08 18.22
N SER A 87 3.92 -14.96 18.30
CA SER A 87 4.58 -14.53 19.54
C SER A 87 3.63 -13.97 20.60
N LEU A 88 2.36 -13.69 20.23
CA LEU A 88 1.30 -13.33 21.19
C LEU A 88 0.50 -14.55 21.67
N GLY A 89 0.71 -15.74 21.08
CA GLY A 89 -0.02 -16.94 21.45
C GLY A 89 -1.55 -16.75 21.42
N SER A 90 -2.22 -17.22 22.47
CA SER A 90 -3.68 -17.11 22.62
C SER A 90 -4.20 -15.67 22.72
N ALA A 91 -3.34 -14.71 23.06
CA ALA A 91 -3.70 -13.30 23.15
C ALA A 91 -3.67 -12.58 21.79
N SER A 92 -3.21 -13.26 20.72
CA SER A 92 -3.16 -12.66 19.39
C SER A 92 -4.57 -12.26 18.89
N PRO A 93 -4.75 -11.03 18.40
CA PRO A 93 -5.85 -10.69 17.51
C PRO A 93 -5.86 -11.57 16.25
N THR A 94 -7.03 -11.65 15.61
CA THR A 94 -7.23 -12.41 14.36
C THR A 94 -7.31 -11.53 13.10
N GLU A 95 -7.23 -10.21 13.30
CA GLU A 95 -7.07 -9.21 12.25
C GLU A 95 -6.02 -8.19 12.70
N PHE A 96 -5.20 -7.70 11.77
CA PHE A 96 -4.23 -6.65 12.03
C PHE A 96 -4.24 -5.54 10.98
N ASP A 97 -4.05 -4.29 11.41
CA ASP A 97 -3.62 -3.19 10.54
C ASP A 97 -2.13 -3.36 10.24
N ALA A 98 -1.80 -3.76 9.00
CA ALA A 98 -0.42 -3.95 8.56
C ALA A 98 0.22 -2.68 8.01
N GLY A 99 -0.42 -1.53 8.21
CA GLY A 99 0.06 -0.23 7.77
C GLY A 99 -0.37 0.04 6.34
N GLY A 100 0.47 0.77 5.62
CA GLY A 100 0.10 1.22 4.29
C GLY A 100 1.12 2.12 3.66
N HIS A 101 0.74 2.70 2.53
CA HIS A 101 1.49 3.74 1.89
C HIS A 101 0.55 4.77 1.27
N SER A 102 1.06 5.98 1.07
CA SER A 102 0.35 7.01 0.33
C SER A 102 1.26 7.71 -0.66
N LEU A 103 0.67 8.17 -1.76
CA LEU A 103 1.34 8.87 -2.84
C LEU A 103 0.58 10.15 -3.17
N GLY A 104 1.21 11.29 -2.92
CA GLY A 104 0.78 12.58 -3.43
C GLY A 104 1.58 12.95 -4.69
N MET A 105 0.90 13.36 -5.75
CA MET A 105 1.52 13.74 -7.02
C MET A 105 0.96 15.07 -7.50
N ASN A 106 1.84 15.98 -7.90
CA ASN A 106 1.48 17.22 -8.59
C ASN A 106 2.17 17.23 -9.96
N VAL A 107 1.36 17.35 -11.03
CA VAL A 107 1.82 17.36 -12.41
C VAL A 107 1.39 18.67 -13.05
N THR A 108 2.35 19.48 -13.48
CA THR A 108 2.12 20.70 -14.26
C THR A 108 2.53 20.47 -15.70
N GLY A 109 1.61 20.73 -16.64
CA GLY A 109 1.85 20.60 -18.07
C GLY A 109 1.74 21.94 -18.78
N LEU A 110 2.56 22.11 -19.81
CA LEU A 110 2.42 23.19 -20.79
C LEU A 110 2.59 22.62 -22.18
N ASN A 111 1.53 22.68 -22.99
CA ASN A 111 1.49 22.09 -24.32
C ASN A 111 1.15 23.15 -25.38
N PHE A 112 1.74 22.99 -26.56
CA PHE A 112 1.49 23.81 -27.74
C PHE A 112 1.15 22.91 -28.93
N SER A 113 0.15 23.28 -29.71
CA SER A 113 -0.18 22.57 -30.96
C SER A 113 -0.68 23.51 -32.04
N LYS A 114 -0.43 23.17 -33.30
CA LYS A 114 -0.92 23.93 -34.44
C LYS A 114 -1.11 23.05 -35.67
N TYR A 115 -2.26 23.23 -36.32
CA TYR A 115 -2.59 22.57 -37.57
C TYR A 115 -2.28 23.47 -38.78
N TYR A 116 -1.46 22.96 -39.68
CA TYR A 116 -1.05 23.59 -40.93
C TYR A 116 -1.75 22.92 -42.12
N LYS A 117 -2.92 23.45 -42.50
CA LYS A 117 -3.74 22.93 -43.61
C LYS A 117 -3.00 22.82 -44.95
N LYS A 118 -2.05 23.71 -45.23
CA LYS A 118 -1.38 23.85 -46.54
C LYS A 118 -0.06 23.07 -46.67
N ILE A 119 0.50 22.57 -45.56
CA ILE A 119 1.78 21.86 -45.56
C ILE A 119 1.50 20.35 -45.61
N ALA A 120 2.14 19.63 -46.54
CA ALA A 120 2.07 18.17 -46.63
C ALA A 120 0.65 17.59 -46.57
N SER A 121 -0.31 18.22 -47.26
CA SER A 121 -1.74 17.85 -47.24
C SER A 121 -2.42 17.90 -45.86
N GLY A 122 -1.84 18.63 -44.90
CA GLY A 122 -2.35 18.82 -43.54
C GLY A 122 -1.39 18.30 -42.47
N LEU A 123 -0.49 19.15 -41.97
CA LEU A 123 0.45 18.80 -40.91
C LEU A 123 -0.05 19.31 -39.55
N ASN A 124 -0.07 18.45 -38.52
CA ASN A 124 -0.27 18.88 -37.13
C ASN A 124 1.07 18.82 -36.38
N LEU A 125 1.52 19.95 -35.84
CA LEU A 125 2.73 20.03 -35.03
C LEU A 125 2.34 20.26 -33.57
N ALA A 126 2.89 19.47 -32.66
CA ALA A 126 2.67 19.63 -31.23
C ALA A 126 3.94 19.37 -30.41
N PHE A 127 4.13 20.10 -29.33
CA PHE A 127 5.22 19.93 -28.37
C PHE A 127 4.81 20.45 -26.99
N GLY A 128 5.51 20.04 -25.94
CA GLY A 128 5.19 20.48 -24.59
C GLY A 128 6.22 20.05 -23.56
N THR A 129 6.00 20.46 -22.33
CA THR A 129 6.80 20.09 -21.17
C THR A 129 5.90 19.70 -20.01
N GLU A 130 6.39 18.77 -19.20
CA GLU A 130 5.75 18.32 -17.97
C GLU A 130 6.74 18.45 -16.82
N TYR A 131 6.29 19.01 -15.71
CA TYR A 131 7.00 19.01 -14.44
C TYR A 131 6.19 18.26 -13.40
N ARG A 132 6.82 17.26 -12.76
CA ARG A 132 6.19 16.39 -11.79
C ARG A 132 6.94 16.39 -10.47
N THR A 133 6.19 16.50 -9.38
CA THR A 133 6.67 16.27 -8.01
C THR A 133 5.86 15.18 -7.35
N GLU A 134 6.53 14.30 -6.62
CA GLU A 134 5.92 13.17 -5.93
C GLU A 134 6.32 13.17 -4.46
N ASN A 135 5.40 12.77 -3.59
CA ASN A 135 5.65 12.52 -2.18
C ASN A 135 5.09 11.15 -1.81
N PHE A 136 5.99 10.20 -1.57
CA PHE A 136 5.67 8.84 -1.18
C PHE A 136 5.94 8.65 0.31
N ILE A 137 4.93 8.18 1.04
CA ILE A 137 5.00 7.95 2.49
C ILE A 137 4.63 6.51 2.78
N ILE A 138 5.43 5.85 3.61
CA ILE A 138 5.08 4.55 4.21
C ILE A 138 4.56 4.80 5.62
N ASN A 139 3.40 4.24 5.92
CA ASN A 139 2.77 4.30 7.22
C ASN A 139 2.95 2.95 7.92
N ALA A 140 3.48 2.97 9.14
CA ALA A 140 3.56 1.76 9.95
C ALA A 140 2.16 1.25 10.32
N GLY A 141 2.02 -0.06 10.41
CA GLY A 141 0.84 -0.71 10.97
C GLY A 141 0.83 -0.65 12.49
N GLU A 142 -0.09 -1.39 13.09
CA GLU A 142 -0.09 -1.55 14.54
C GLU A 142 1.07 -2.45 14.99
N VAL A 143 1.57 -2.23 16.21
CA VAL A 143 2.74 -2.96 16.74
C VAL A 143 2.51 -4.48 16.73
N GLY A 144 1.27 -4.92 16.98
CA GLY A 144 0.87 -6.33 16.92
C GLY A 144 1.09 -6.99 15.56
N SER A 145 1.10 -6.21 14.47
CA SER A 145 1.22 -6.72 13.11
C SER A 145 2.66 -7.07 12.71
N TYR A 146 3.68 -6.53 13.40
CA TYR A 146 5.09 -6.66 13.01
C TYR A 146 6.05 -6.97 14.17
N ALA A 147 5.67 -6.71 15.42
CA ALA A 147 6.56 -6.96 16.55
C ALA A 147 6.57 -8.43 16.97
N THR A 148 7.73 -8.90 17.40
CA THR A 148 7.87 -10.14 18.17
C THR A 148 7.71 -9.81 19.65
N TYR A 149 6.97 -10.64 20.38
CA TYR A 149 6.70 -10.46 21.79
C TYR A 149 7.44 -11.50 22.64
N ASP A 150 7.84 -11.09 23.84
CA ASP A 150 8.42 -11.96 24.84
C ASP A 150 7.35 -12.76 25.61
N ILE A 151 7.79 -13.63 26.51
CA ILE A 151 6.91 -14.49 27.33
C ILE A 151 5.90 -13.71 28.20
N ASN A 152 6.11 -12.40 28.41
CA ASN A 152 5.21 -11.54 29.18
C ASN A 152 4.29 -10.72 28.27
N GLY A 153 4.32 -10.94 26.96
CA GLY A 153 3.54 -10.18 25.99
C GLY A 153 4.07 -8.77 25.77
N ILE A 154 5.37 -8.52 25.99
CA ILE A 154 6.01 -7.24 25.72
C ILE A 154 6.81 -7.31 24.41
N PRO A 155 6.71 -6.29 23.52
CA PRO A 155 7.53 -6.24 22.32
C PRO A 155 9.03 -6.36 22.64
N ILE A 156 9.72 -7.20 21.88
CA ILE A 156 11.16 -7.39 22.00
C ILE A 156 11.87 -6.21 21.36
N SER A 157 12.56 -5.44 22.19
CA SER A 157 13.42 -4.33 21.78
C SER A 157 14.90 -4.65 22.00
N ASN A 158 15.21 -5.54 22.94
CA ASN A 158 16.56 -5.99 23.24
C ASN A 158 16.60 -7.52 23.43
N PRO A 159 16.98 -8.28 22.39
CA PRO A 159 17.06 -9.74 22.45
C PRO A 159 18.08 -10.29 23.45
N ALA A 160 19.02 -9.46 23.95
CA ALA A 160 20.00 -9.91 24.94
C ALA A 160 19.40 -10.10 26.35
N ILE A 161 18.24 -9.49 26.62
CA ILE A 161 17.59 -9.51 27.94
C ILE A 161 16.11 -9.92 27.89
N GLN A 162 15.56 -10.13 26.70
CA GLN A 162 14.18 -10.58 26.48
C GLN A 162 14.18 -11.94 25.78
N THR A 163 13.34 -12.85 26.26
CA THR A 163 13.17 -14.20 25.68
C THR A 163 11.90 -14.24 24.83
N PRO A 164 11.98 -14.59 23.53
CA PRO A 164 10.81 -14.67 22.69
C PRO A 164 9.81 -15.71 23.19
N TYR A 165 8.52 -15.41 23.04
CA TYR A 165 7.48 -16.39 23.27
C TYR A 165 7.58 -17.52 22.23
N VAL A 166 7.54 -18.77 22.70
CA VAL A 166 7.51 -19.98 21.86
C VAL A 166 6.27 -20.78 22.23
N ILE A 167 5.56 -21.31 21.22
CA ILE A 167 4.36 -22.12 21.42
C ILE A 167 4.77 -23.45 22.05
N SER A 168 4.33 -23.72 23.29
CA SER A 168 4.81 -24.83 24.13
C SER A 168 4.54 -26.25 23.62
N SER A 169 3.72 -26.42 22.57
CA SER A 169 3.50 -27.69 21.88
C SER A 169 4.48 -27.96 20.73
N VAL A 170 5.46 -27.08 20.57
CA VAL A 170 6.52 -27.11 19.55
C VAL A 170 7.85 -26.90 20.28
N SER A 171 8.76 -27.84 20.18
CA SER A 171 10.06 -27.89 20.86
C SER A 171 10.91 -26.62 20.66
N ASN A 172 11.91 -26.48 21.54
CA ASN A 172 12.86 -25.36 21.79
C ASN A 172 13.66 -24.79 20.58
N GLN A 173 13.18 -24.89 19.35
CA GLN A 173 13.73 -24.17 18.21
C GLN A 173 13.41 -22.67 18.39
N ALA A 174 14.44 -21.86 18.54
CA ALA A 174 14.31 -20.41 18.45
C ALA A 174 13.75 -20.07 17.07
N VAL A 175 12.47 -19.74 17.01
CA VAL A 175 11.83 -19.32 15.77
C VAL A 175 12.36 -17.92 15.46
N ASP A 176 13.15 -17.79 14.38
CA ASP A 176 13.46 -16.49 13.80
C ASP A 176 12.15 -15.92 13.24
N HIS A 177 11.42 -15.22 14.10
CA HIS A 177 10.13 -14.65 13.81
C HIS A 177 10.31 -13.41 12.94
N LYS A 178 10.52 -13.61 11.63
CA LYS A 178 10.10 -12.60 10.66
C LYS A 178 8.58 -12.61 10.63
N VAL A 179 8.03 -11.79 11.51
CA VAL A 179 6.65 -11.34 11.40
C VAL A 179 6.45 -10.81 9.98
N PHE A 180 5.33 -11.22 9.39
CA PHE A 180 4.85 -10.89 8.05
C PHE A 180 5.45 -9.60 7.46
N LEU A 181 6.38 -9.74 6.52
CA LEU A 181 6.62 -8.77 5.46
C LEU A 181 6.72 -9.58 4.17
N ILE A 182 5.60 -9.62 3.45
CA ILE A 182 5.43 -9.93 2.01
C ILE A 182 6.27 -11.08 1.46
#